data_AF-A0A7V4YQ13-F1
#
_entry.id   AF-A0A7V4YQ13-F1
#
_cell.length_a   1.000
_cell.length_b   1.000
_cell.length_c   1.000
_cell.angle_alpha   90.00
_cell.angle_beta   90.00
_cell.angle_gamma   90.00
#
_symmetry.space_group_name_H-M   'P 1'
#
loop_
_entity.id
_entity.type
_entity.pdbx_description
1 polymer ?
#
loop_
_entity_poly.entity_id
_entity_poly.type
_entity_poly.pdbx_seq_one_letter_code
_entity_poly.pdbx_strand_id
1 'polypeptide(L)'
;MIKLQDIPVKCSLNPAKLLGLRDWGLIKEKYVASITVVNPDVQWTFTEDLILSKSSNSPFLGMKLKGRAVLTISEGRISYYDEKI
;
A
#
# COMPACT_ATOMS: atom_id res chain seq x y z
N MET A 1 4.58 6.22 -19.58
CA MET A 1 4.81 6.65 -18.17
C MET A 1 3.54 6.35 -17.38
N ILE A 2 3.64 5.71 -16.21
CA ILE A 2 2.48 5.39 -15.35
C ILE A 2 2.08 6.64 -14.55
N LYS A 3 0.78 6.96 -14.50
CA LYS A 3 0.23 8.05 -13.68
C LYS A 3 -0.20 7.52 -12.32
N LEU A 4 -0.28 8.40 -11.31
CA LEU A 4 -0.71 8.03 -9.95
C LEU A 4 -2.07 7.30 -9.93
N GLN A 5 -3.03 7.80 -10.71
CA GLN A 5 -4.36 7.21 -10.87
C GLN A 5 -4.37 5.80 -11.48
N ASP A 6 -3.31 5.41 -12.20
CA ASP A 6 -3.20 4.08 -12.80
C ASP A 6 -2.80 3.02 -11.77
N ILE A 7 -2.19 3.43 -10.64
CA ILE A 7 -1.69 2.52 -9.59
C ILE A 7 -2.82 1.67 -8.97
N PRO A 8 -3.92 2.25 -8.43
CA PRO A 8 -4.99 1.42 -7.86
C PRO A 8 -5.67 0.52 -8.91
N VAL A 9 -5.70 0.94 -10.17
CA VAL A 9 -6.23 0.10 -11.26
C VAL A 9 -5.36 -1.13 -11.48
N LYS A 10 -4.03 -0.95 -11.52
CA LYS A 10 -3.06 -2.02 -11.79
C LYS A 10 -2.79 -2.92 -10.57
N CYS A 11 -2.79 -2.35 -9.37
CA CYS A 11 -2.41 -3.05 -8.14
C CYS A 11 -3.61 -3.58 -7.33
N SER A 12 -4.84 -3.17 -7.64
CA SER A 12 -6.02 -3.59 -6.86
C SER A 12 -7.18 -4.02 -7.76
N LEU A 13 -7.70 -3.14 -8.63
CA LEU A 13 -8.89 -3.44 -9.46
C LEU A 13 -8.67 -4.62 -10.42
N ASN A 14 -7.60 -4.58 -11.21
CA ASN A 14 -7.34 -5.60 -12.22
C ASN A 14 -7.06 -6.98 -11.59
N PRO A 15 -6.23 -7.09 -10.53
CA PRO A 15 -6.10 -8.35 -9.79
C PRO A 15 -7.43 -8.86 -9.22
N ALA A 16 -8.25 -8.00 -8.59
CA ALA A 16 -9.54 -8.39 -8.04
C ALA A 16 -10.48 -8.95 -9.12
N LYS A 17 -10.55 -8.30 -10.29
CA LYS A 17 -11.31 -8.78 -11.44
C LYS A 17 -10.80 -10.14 -11.93
N LEU A 18 -9.48 -10.30 -12.06
CA LEU A 18 -8.87 -11.55 -12.53
C LEU A 18 -9.18 -12.73 -11.60
N LEU A 19 -9.21 -12.48 -10.28
CA LEU A 19 -9.52 -13.48 -9.26
C LEU A 19 -11.02 -13.67 -9.00
N GLY A 20 -11.89 -12.90 -9.67
CA GLY A 20 -13.35 -12.98 -9.48
C GLY A 20 -13.85 -12.42 -8.14
N LEU A 21 -13.06 -11.57 -7.48
CA LEU A 21 -13.44 -10.91 -6.22
C LEU A 21 -14.38 -9.73 -6.50
N ARG A 22 -15.69 -9.96 -6.36
CA ARG A 22 -16.75 -9.06 -6.86
C ARG A 22 -16.86 -7.74 -6.10
N ASP A 23 -16.51 -7.74 -4.82
CA ASP A 23 -16.64 -6.67 -3.84
C ASP A 23 -15.27 -6.16 -3.34
N TRP A 24 -14.20 -6.38 -4.12
CA TRP A 24 -12.83 -5.95 -3.82
C TRP A 24 -12.25 -5.02 -4.90
N GLY A 25 -11.14 -4.35 -4.56
CA GLY A 25 -10.30 -3.62 -5.51
C GLY A 25 -10.84 -2.24 -5.94
N LEU A 26 -11.96 -1.80 -5.36
CA LEU A 26 -12.53 -0.46 -5.53
C LEU A 26 -12.97 0.12 -4.18
N ILE A 27 -12.87 1.44 -4.06
CA ILE A 27 -13.52 2.19 -2.98
C ILE A 27 -14.94 2.52 -3.45
N LYS A 28 -15.91 1.75 -2.97
CA LYS A 28 -17.32 1.88 -3.33
C LYS A 28 -18.19 1.40 -2.17
N GLU A 29 -19.40 1.93 -2.05
CA GLU A 29 -20.38 1.40 -1.10
C GLU A 29 -20.58 -0.11 -1.29
N LYS A 30 -20.75 -0.83 -0.17
CA LYS A 30 -20.92 -2.29 -0.10
C LYS A 30 -19.68 -3.11 -0.51
N TYR A 31 -18.54 -2.48 -0.76
CA TYR A 31 -17.26 -3.18 -0.99
C TYR A 31 -16.52 -3.37 0.33
N VAL A 32 -15.61 -4.34 0.34
CA VAL A 32 -14.76 -4.62 1.50
C VAL A 32 -13.89 -3.40 1.80
N ALA A 33 -13.87 -2.98 3.06
CA ALA A 33 -13.09 -1.84 3.54
C ALA A 33 -11.60 -2.16 3.69
N SER A 34 -10.95 -2.49 2.58
CA SER A 34 -9.51 -2.72 2.46
C SER A 34 -8.88 -1.54 1.73
N ILE A 35 -8.31 -0.60 2.49
CA ILE A 35 -7.89 0.73 2.03
C ILE A 35 -6.48 1.02 2.54
N THR A 36 -5.60 1.51 1.66
CA THR A 36 -4.29 2.04 2.03
C THR A 36 -4.23 3.53 1.71
N VAL A 37 -3.92 4.35 2.71
CA VAL A 37 -3.64 5.78 2.54
C VAL A 37 -2.15 5.94 2.31
N VAL A 38 -1.79 6.63 1.23
CA VAL A 38 -0.40 6.88 0.84
C VAL A 38 -0.16 8.38 0.84
N ASN A 39 0.88 8.83 1.54
CA ASN A 39 1.38 10.19 1.41
C ASN A 39 2.44 10.19 0.29
N PRO A 40 2.19 10.83 -0.87
CA PRO A 40 3.09 10.80 -2.02
C PRO A 40 4.32 11.71 -1.86
N ASP A 41 4.32 12.64 -0.91
CA ASP A 41 5.32 13.70 -0.80
C ASP A 41 6.42 13.41 0.23
N VAL A 42 6.21 12.41 1.10
CA VAL A 42 7.21 11.97 2.07
C VAL A 42 8.43 11.38 1.37
N GLN A 43 9.61 11.81 1.81
CA GLN A 43 10.89 11.20 1.46
C GLN A 43 11.48 10.51 2.68
N TRP A 44 12.03 9.32 2.49
CA TRP A 44 12.58 8.52 3.57
C TRP A 44 13.63 7.55 3.04
N THR A 45 14.49 7.06 3.92
CA THR A 45 15.48 6.03 3.60
C THR A 45 14.98 4.69 4.11
N PHE A 46 14.98 3.66 3.26
CA PHE A 46 14.63 2.30 3.70
C PHE A 46 15.82 1.68 4.44
N THR A 47 15.74 1.61 5.76
CA THR A 47 16.78 1.09 6.66
C THR A 47 16.42 -0.29 7.22
N GLU A 48 17.39 -0.98 7.80
CA GLU A 48 17.22 -2.37 8.28
C GLU A 48 16.19 -2.46 9.41
N ASP A 49 16.11 -1.45 10.27
CA ASP A 49 15.12 -1.34 11.36
C ASP A 49 13.67 -1.20 10.87
N LEU A 50 13.48 -0.85 9.59
CA LEU A 50 12.16 -0.76 8.97
C LEU A 50 11.70 -2.09 8.32
N ILE A 51 12.52 -3.14 8.35
CA ILE A 51 12.18 -4.44 7.79
C ILE A 51 11.27 -5.21 8.77
N LEU A 52 10.04 -5.47 8.33
CA LEU A 52 9.07 -6.29 9.08
C LEU A 52 9.10 -7.79 8.69
N SER A 53 9.78 -8.13 7.59
CA SER A 53 9.93 -9.51 7.13
C SER A 53 10.79 -10.32 8.10
N LYS A 54 10.60 -11.64 8.15
CA LYS A 54 11.49 -12.55 8.89
C LYS A 54 12.92 -12.58 8.33
N SER A 55 13.10 -12.21 7.06
CA SER A 55 14.41 -12.07 6.42
C SER A 55 14.80 -10.60 6.34
N SER A 56 16.08 -10.29 6.46
CA SER A 56 16.63 -8.92 6.40
C SER A 56 17.18 -8.52 5.03
N ASN A 57 17.10 -9.39 4.01
CA ASN A 57 17.57 -9.06 2.67
C ASN A 57 16.52 -8.29 1.86
N SER A 58 16.85 -7.07 1.45
CA SER A 58 16.03 -6.30 0.52
C SER A 58 16.93 -5.56 -0.47
N PRO A 59 16.63 -5.59 -1.79
CA PRO A 59 17.36 -4.79 -2.77
C PRO A 59 17.14 -3.28 -2.57
N PHE A 60 16.16 -2.89 -1.74
CA PHE A 60 15.86 -1.49 -1.44
C PHE A 60 16.63 -0.94 -0.24
N LEU A 61 17.42 -1.75 0.46
CA LEU A 61 18.14 -1.34 1.66
C LEU A 61 19.10 -0.17 1.36
N GLY A 62 19.01 0.89 2.15
CA GLY A 62 19.76 2.13 2.01
C GLY A 62 19.24 3.10 0.93
N MET A 63 18.20 2.72 0.17
CA MET A 63 17.64 3.60 -0.87
C MET A 63 16.80 4.72 -0.28
N LYS A 64 16.90 5.92 -0.88
CA LYS A 64 15.96 7.02 -0.65
C LYS A 64 14.72 6.80 -1.52
N LEU A 65 13.56 6.68 -0.89
CA LEU A 65 12.27 6.45 -1.52
C LEU A 65 11.39 7.70 -1.37
N LYS A 66 10.50 7.90 -2.34
CA LYS A 66 9.44 8.93 -2.31
C LYS A 66 8.08 8.26 -2.30
N GLY A 67 7.21 8.73 -1.41
CA GLY A 67 5.91 8.15 -1.15
C GLY A 67 5.97 7.06 -0.08
N ARG A 68 4.99 7.03 0.82
CA ARG A 68 4.89 6.02 1.88
C ARG A 68 3.43 5.76 2.26
N ALA A 69 3.10 4.50 2.53
CA ALA A 69 1.83 4.14 3.15
C ALA A 69 1.83 4.63 4.62
N VAL A 70 0.79 5.35 5.03
CA VAL A 70 0.67 5.95 6.38
C VAL A 70 -0.46 5.33 7.20
N LEU A 71 -1.44 4.72 6.52
CA LEU A 71 -2.55 4.01 7.15
C LEU A 71 -2.93 2.84 6.26
N THR A 72 -3.15 1.68 6.86
CA THR A 72 -3.78 0.53 6.20
C THR A 72 -4.97 0.06 7.03
N ILE A 73 -6.10 -0.04 6.36
CA ILE A 73 -7.33 -0.67 6.86
C ILE A 73 -7.46 -1.97 6.10
N SER A 74 -7.55 -3.10 6.80
CA SER A 74 -7.81 -4.42 6.24
C SER A 74 -9.17 -4.88 6.70
N GLU A 75 -10.11 -5.04 5.77
CA GLU A 75 -11.47 -5.53 6.05
C GLU A 75 -12.16 -4.77 7.20
N GLY A 76 -12.00 -3.44 7.23
CA GLY A 76 -12.59 -2.56 8.23
C GLY A 76 -11.79 -2.43 9.54
N ARG A 77 -10.63 -3.09 9.67
CA ARG A 77 -9.76 -2.98 10.86
C ARG A 77 -8.48 -2.23 10.52
N ILE A 78 -8.09 -1.27 11.34
CA ILE A 78 -6.77 -0.62 11.21
C ILE A 78 -5.71 -1.68 11.51
N SER A 79 -4.90 -2.02 10.51
CA SER A 79 -3.82 -3.01 10.61
C SER A 79 -2.43 -2.36 10.65
N TYR A 80 -2.34 -1.11 10.19
CA TYR A 80 -1.12 -0.32 10.24
C TYR A 80 -1.47 1.16 10.34
N TYR A 81 -0.78 1.89 11.20
CA TYR A 81 -0.84 3.34 11.29
C TYR A 81 0.55 3.87 11.61
N ASP A 82 1.04 4.78 10.77
CA ASP A 82 2.34 5.42 10.98
C ASP A 82 2.15 6.68 11.83
N GLU A 83 2.44 6.60 13.12
CA GLU A 83 2.32 7.73 14.06
C GLU A 83 3.37 8.82 13.83
N LYS A 84 4.40 8.54 13.03
CA LYS A 84 5.57 9.43 12.85
C LYS A 84 5.49 10.30 11.60
N ILE A 85 4.44 10.14 10.79
CA ILE A 85 4.22 10.87 9.54
C ILE A 85 3.00 11.78 9.65
#